data_AF-A0A238C243-F1
#
_entry.id   AF-A0A238C243-F1
#
_cell.length_a   1.000
_cell.length_b   1.000
_cell.length_c   1.000
_cell.angle_alpha   90.00
_cell.angle_beta   90.00
_cell.angle_gamma   90.00
#
_symmetry.space_group_name_H-M   'P 1'
#
loop_
_entity.id
_entity.type
_entity.pdbx_description
1 polymer ?
#
loop_
_entity_poly.entity_id
_entity_poly.type
_entity_poly.pdbx_seq_one_letter_code
_entity_poly.pdbx_strand_id
1 'polypeptide(L)'
;MQIETTFTRDRLSVYSPEENDFHDDESWEVVTLEAVKRVNDVIVENSKDSHLVLLSLPHPPINKEKILSHYMSYIDVLALNLKRILFIGGSGKEVVTINT
;
A
#
# COMPACT_ATOMS: atom_id res chain seq x y z
N MET A 1 27.75 -14.22 0.19
CA MET A 1 26.83 -13.98 -0.93
C MET A 1 25.89 -12.86 -0.52
N GLN A 2 26.23 -11.61 -0.87
CA GLN A 2 25.34 -10.48 -0.62
C GLN A 2 24.29 -10.46 -1.73
N ILE A 3 23.02 -10.61 -1.35
CA ILE A 3 21.91 -10.44 -2.27
C ILE A 3 21.59 -8.95 -2.25
N GLU A 4 22.24 -8.16 -3.11
CA GLU A 4 21.82 -6.78 -3.36
C GLU A 4 20.51 -6.82 -4.15
N THR A 5 19.41 -6.82 -3.41
CA THR A 5 18.10 -6.56 -4.01
C THR A 5 17.94 -5.03 -4.01
N THR A 6 18.25 -4.38 -5.13
CA THR A 6 17.99 -2.94 -5.28
C THR A 6 16.48 -2.72 -5.23
N PHE A 7 15.98 -2.42 -4.03
CA PHE A 7 14.59 -2.11 -3.77
C PHE A 7 14.36 -0.64 -4.14
N THR A 8 14.16 -0.39 -5.43
CA THR A 8 13.92 0.96 -5.94
C THR A 8 12.62 1.52 -5.39
N ARG A 9 12.70 2.71 -4.76
CA ARG A 9 11.58 3.42 -4.10
C ARG A 9 10.33 3.57 -4.98
N ASP A 10 10.50 3.67 -6.30
CA ASP A 10 9.40 3.91 -7.24
C ASP A 10 8.51 2.69 -7.52
N ARG A 11 8.91 1.47 -7.10
CA ARG A 11 8.11 0.26 -7.38
C ARG A 11 6.94 0.01 -6.40
N LEU A 12 6.84 0.78 -5.32
CA LEU A 12 5.81 0.62 -4.29
C LEU A 12 4.75 1.72 -4.27
N SER A 13 4.89 2.75 -5.10
CA SER A 13 3.84 3.75 -5.24
C SER A 13 2.73 3.19 -6.12
N VAL A 14 1.49 3.32 -5.66
CA VAL A 14 0.29 3.09 -6.50
C VAL A 14 0.22 4.17 -7.60
N TYR A 15 0.97 5.27 -7.43
CA TYR A 15 1.01 6.43 -8.31
C TYR A 15 2.37 6.52 -9.01
N SER A 16 2.39 6.74 -10.33
CA SER A 16 3.66 6.98 -11.03
C SER A 16 4.11 8.43 -10.84
N PRO A 17 5.39 8.71 -10.55
CA PRO A 17 5.90 10.08 -10.42
C PRO A 17 5.70 10.96 -11.66
N GLU A 18 5.53 10.34 -12.84
CA GLU A 18 5.34 11.04 -14.12
C GLU A 18 3.88 11.35 -14.45
N GLU A 19 2.91 10.83 -13.68
CA GLU A 19 1.49 11.18 -13.80
C GLU A 19 1.23 12.54 -13.12
N ASN A 20 1.72 13.59 -13.76
CA ASN A 20 1.48 14.97 -13.34
C ASN A 20 0.02 15.40 -13.54
N ASP A 21 -0.73 14.65 -14.36
CA ASP A 21 -2.13 14.87 -14.65
C ASP A 21 -2.95 13.78 -13.96
N PHE A 22 -3.47 14.11 -12.77
CA PHE A 22 -4.55 13.32 -12.21
C PHE A 22 -5.73 13.54 -13.16
N HIS A 23 -6.01 12.56 -14.02
CA HIS A 23 -7.19 12.64 -14.86
C HIS A 23 -8.39 12.85 -13.93
N ASP A 24 -9.12 13.94 -14.12
CA ASP A 24 -10.36 14.22 -13.37
C ASP A 24 -11.49 13.22 -13.68
N ASP A 25 -11.18 12.20 -14.48
CA ASP A 25 -12.00 11.08 -14.81
C ASP A 25 -12.21 10.19 -13.58
N GLU A 26 -13.36 10.36 -12.90
CA GLU A 26 -13.80 9.57 -11.73
C GLU A 26 -13.78 8.05 -11.97
N SER A 27 -13.75 7.63 -13.25
CA SER A 27 -13.67 6.21 -13.64
C SER A 27 -12.44 5.48 -13.08
N TRP A 28 -11.31 6.17 -12.95
CA TRP A 28 -10.07 5.58 -12.43
C TRP A 28 -10.14 5.24 -10.94
N GLU A 29 -10.90 6.02 -10.17
CA GLU A 29 -11.10 5.78 -8.75
C GLU A 29 -11.87 4.47 -8.51
N VAL A 30 -12.89 4.20 -9.31
CA VAL A 30 -13.71 2.98 -9.21
C VAL A 30 -12.88 1.73 -9.52
N VAL A 31 -12.13 1.73 -10.62
CA VAL A 31 -11.30 0.59 -11.03
C VAL A 31 -10.22 0.29 -10.00
N THR A 32 -9.61 1.32 -9.42
CA THR A 32 -8.57 1.18 -8.41
C THR A 32 -9.14 0.58 -7.11
N LEU A 33 -10.24 1.12 -6.59
CA LEU A 33 -10.85 0.61 -5.35
C LEU A 33 -11.41 -0.81 -5.50
N GLU A 34 -11.92 -1.18 -6.67
CA GLU A 34 -12.32 -2.56 -6.96
C GLU A 34 -11.16 -3.55 -6.88
N ALA A 35 -9.99 -3.18 -7.40
CA ALA A 35 -8.79 -4.01 -7.31
C ALA A 35 -8.34 -4.17 -5.85
N VAL A 36 -8.39 -3.10 -5.06
CA VAL A 36 -8.05 -3.13 -3.63
C VAL A 36 -8.98 -4.05 -2.84
N LYS A 37 -10.27 -4.01 -3.15
CA LYS A 37 -11.26 -4.88 -2.51
C LYS A 37 -10.93 -6.35 -2.73
N ARG A 38 -10.54 -6.75 -3.95
CA ARG A 38 -10.11 -8.12 -4.25
C ARG A 38 -8.88 -8.54 -3.43
N VAL A 39 -7.95 -7.61 -3.21
CA VAL A 39 -6.79 -7.85 -2.35
C VAL A 39 -7.20 -8.02 -0.90
N ASN A 40 -8.09 -7.15 -0.38
CA ASN A 40 -8.63 -7.27 0.98
C ASN A 40 -9.34 -8.61 1.19
N ASP A 41 -10.18 -9.05 0.25
CA ASP A 41 -10.92 -10.31 0.35
C ASP A 41 -9.97 -11.50 0.58
N VAL A 42 -8.85 -11.56 -0.17
CA VAL A 42 -7.83 -12.60 0.00
C VAL A 42 -7.13 -12.50 1.35
N ILE A 43 -6.80 -11.30 1.81
CA ILE A 43 -6.15 -11.09 3.12
C ILE A 43 -7.08 -11.54 4.25
N VAL A 44 -8.35 -11.12 4.20
CA VAL A 44 -9.37 -11.47 5.18
C VAL A 44 -9.62 -12.97 5.18
N GLU A 45 -9.71 -13.61 4.03
CA GLU A 45 -9.91 -15.07 3.92
C GLU A 45 -8.79 -15.85 4.62
N ASN A 46 -7.54 -15.43 4.42
CA ASN A 46 -6.37 -16.15 4.91
C ASN A 46 -5.89 -15.73 6.31
N SER A 47 -6.42 -14.63 6.87
CA SER A 47 -5.90 -14.04 8.12
C SER A 47 -6.95 -13.91 9.23
N LYS A 48 -8.08 -14.64 9.16
CA LYS A 48 -9.20 -14.53 10.12
C LYS A 48 -8.79 -14.74 11.58
N ASP A 49 -7.95 -15.73 11.82
CA ASP A 49 -7.47 -16.11 13.16
C ASP A 49 -6.12 -15.46 13.51
N SER A 50 -5.60 -14.59 12.64
CA SER A 50 -4.31 -13.94 12.88
C SER A 50 -4.41 -12.97 14.05
N HIS A 51 -3.36 -13.00 14.89
CA HIS A 51 -3.27 -12.07 16.00
C HIS A 51 -2.91 -10.65 15.54
N LEU A 52 -2.19 -10.52 14.44
CA LEU A 52 -1.82 -9.25 13.82
C LEU A 52 -1.59 -9.49 12.34
N VAL A 53 -2.11 -8.60 11.50
CA VAL A 53 -1.81 -8.58 10.05
C VAL A 53 -0.84 -7.43 9.79
N LEU A 54 0.31 -7.75 9.20
CA LEU A 54 1.33 -6.77 8.84
C LEU A 54 1.20 -6.48 7.34
N LEU A 55 0.87 -5.24 6.99
CA LEU A 55 0.71 -4.82 5.61
C LEU A 55 1.70 -3.70 5.29
N SER A 56 2.33 -3.78 4.13
CA SER A 56 3.14 -2.66 3.63
C SER A 56 2.22 -1.50 3.25
N LEU A 57 2.54 -0.29 3.70
CA LEU A 57 1.89 0.91 3.18
C LEU A 57 2.44 1.23 1.80
N PRO A 58 1.58 1.46 0.80
CA PRO A 58 2.00 2.25 -0.35
C PRO A 58 2.34 3.65 0.16
N HIS A 59 3.39 4.26 -0.39
CA HIS A 59 3.78 5.60 0.02
C HIS A 59 2.66 6.60 -0.31
N PRO A 60 2.26 7.48 0.64
CA PRO A 60 1.33 8.52 0.35
C PRO A 60 1.95 9.48 -0.68
N PRO A 61 1.19 9.90 -1.69
CA PRO A 61 1.64 10.88 -2.66
C PRO A 61 1.83 12.25 -2.00
N ILE A 62 2.84 12.99 -2.45
CA ILE A 62 3.35 14.16 -1.73
C ILE A 62 2.53 15.43 -2.05
N ASN A 63 1.73 15.42 -3.13
CA ASN A 63 1.09 16.62 -3.66
C ASN A 63 -0.39 16.37 -3.99
N LYS A 64 -1.23 17.41 -3.84
CA LYS A 64 -2.68 17.49 -4.17
C LYS A 64 -3.64 16.77 -3.20
N GLU A 65 -4.59 17.53 -2.66
CA GLU A 65 -5.61 17.10 -1.68
C GLU A 65 -6.49 15.93 -2.18
N LYS A 66 -6.91 15.96 -3.46
CA LYS A 66 -7.71 14.90 -4.11
C LYS A 66 -6.98 13.54 -4.13
N ILE A 67 -5.66 13.55 -4.24
CA ILE A 67 -4.87 12.33 -4.25
C ILE A 67 -4.77 11.77 -2.83
N LEU A 68 -4.64 12.65 -1.83
CA LEU A 68 -4.66 12.25 -0.43
C LEU A 68 -6.01 11.63 -0.04
N SER A 69 -7.14 12.19 -0.49
CA SER A 69 -8.45 11.58 -0.24
C SER A 69 -8.58 10.20 -0.87
N HIS A 70 -8.12 10.03 -2.12
CA HIS A 70 -8.13 8.72 -2.78
C HIS A 70 -7.22 7.71 -2.05
N TYR A 71 -6.04 8.16 -1.59
CA TYR A 71 -5.15 7.34 -0.78
C TYR A 71 -5.81 6.88 0.53
N MET A 72 -6.55 7.76 1.23
CA MET A 72 -7.27 7.37 2.44
C MET A 72 -8.38 6.36 2.14
N SER A 73 -9.16 6.56 1.06
CA SER A 73 -10.17 5.59 0.60
C SER A 73 -9.56 4.23 0.28
N TYR A 74 -8.40 4.20 -0.38
CA TYR A 74 -7.63 2.98 -0.62
C TYR A 74 -7.30 2.25 0.69
N ILE A 75 -6.77 2.98 1.69
CA ILE A 75 -6.37 2.40 2.98
C ILE A 75 -7.58 1.85 3.73
N ASP A 76 -8.71 2.55 3.69
CA ASP A 76 -9.96 2.13 4.33
C ASP A 76 -10.50 0.82 3.73
N VAL A 77 -10.51 0.71 2.39
CA VAL A 77 -10.93 -0.52 1.70
C VAL A 77 -9.96 -1.66 1.97
N LEU A 78 -8.65 -1.39 1.98
CA LEU A 78 -7.63 -2.40 2.25
C LEU A 78 -7.69 -2.94 3.68
N ALA A 79 -8.06 -2.10 4.65
CA ALA A 79 -8.15 -2.43 6.07
C ALA A 79 -9.50 -3.02 6.49
N LEU A 80 -10.47 -3.08 5.58
CA LEU A 80 -11.83 -3.50 5.89
C LEU A 80 -11.86 -4.91 6.52
N ASN A 81 -12.66 -5.07 7.57
CA ASN A 81 -12.86 -6.33 8.30
C ASN A 81 -11.60 -6.96 8.93
N LEU A 82 -10.52 -6.20 9.09
CA LEU A 82 -9.31 -6.66 9.78
C LEU A 82 -9.25 -6.05 11.19
N LYS A 83 -9.17 -6.93 12.21
CA LYS A 83 -9.31 -6.53 13.62
C LYS A 83 -8.06 -5.85 14.20
N ARG A 84 -6.87 -6.31 13.80
CA ARG A 84 -5.57 -5.78 14.25
C ARG A 84 -4.63 -5.76 13.06
N ILE A 85 -4.31 -4.56 12.59
CA ILE A 85 -3.42 -4.33 11.46
C ILE A 85 -2.30 -3.42 11.92
N LEU A 86 -1.08 -3.73 11.47
CA LEU A 86 0.03 -2.81 11.53
C LEU A 86 0.51 -2.52 10.11
N PHE A 87 0.45 -1.25 9.77
CA PHE A 87 0.95 -0.72 8.52
C PHE A 87 2.45 -0.42 8.64
N ILE A 88 3.27 -1.00 7.76
CA ILE A 88 4.73 -0.84 7.75
C ILE A 88 5.16 -0.01 6.55
N GLY A 89 5.89 1.07 6.81
CA GLY A 89 6.61 1.84 5.80
C GLY A 89 8.12 1.64 5.94
N GLY A 90 8.80 1.40 4.83
CA GLY A 90 10.26 1.39 4.76
C GLY A 90 10.82 2.72 4.24
N SER A 91 11.91 3.17 4.83
CA SER A 91 12.81 4.22 4.31
C SER A 91 13.69 3.74 3.15
N GLY A 92 13.73 2.45 2.81
CA GLY A 92 14.54 1.88 1.72
C GLY A 92 16.04 1.88 2.01
N LYS A 93 16.44 2.08 3.27
CA LYS A 93 17.83 2.02 3.75
C LYS A 93 17.98 1.04 4.91
N GLU A 94 16.99 0.19 5.11
CA GLU A 94 16.98 -0.77 6.20
C GLU A 94 18.06 -1.82 5.99
N VAL A 95 18.88 -2.04 7.03
CA VAL A 95 19.80 -3.18 7.10
C VAL A 95 19.35 -4.02 8.28
N VAL A 96 18.99 -5.28 8.02
CA VAL A 96 18.58 -6.23 9.06
C VAL A 96 19.78 -7.11 9.39
N THR A 97 20.42 -6.85 10.52
CA THR A 97 21.43 -7.74 11.10
C THR A 97 20.81 -8.46 12.28
N ILE A 98 20.66 -9.78 12.15
CA ILE A 98 20.19 -10.63 13.24
C ILE A 98 21.42 -11.13 13.98
N ASN A 99 21.60 -10.68 15.23
CA ASN A 99 22.50 -11.35 16.16
C ASN A 99 21.65 -12.20 17.09
N THR A 100 21.80 -13.51 16.97
CA THR A 100 21.36 -14.50 17.96
C THR A 100 22.27 -14.52 19.17
#